data_AF-A0A7S1YH77-F1
#
_entry.id   AF-A0A7S1YH77-F1
#
_cell.length_a   1.000
_cell.length_b   1.000
_cell.length_c   1.000
_cell.angle_alpha   90.00
_cell.angle_beta   90.00
_cell.angle_gamma   90.00
#
_symmetry.space_group_name_H-M   'P 1'
#
loop_
_entity.id
_entity.type
_entity.pdbx_description
1 polymer ?
#
loop_
_entity_poly.entity_id
_entity_poly.type
_entity_poly.pdbx_seq_one_letter_code
_entity_poly.pdbx_strand_id
1 'polypeptide(L)'
;AFSAPAISRFCPDLVRNDEQEDTAPMPVILMSLGRSGSGATWQVMTTLTGKEVPSDEYVGSSASQEERFFYDHVDGEAWIKEIMCKKIEEHSDAGVVGIKWKPIRQDLVQNTPGSVQALEFVRDTFPWIKLVRSRRNPLDVAISRIKHHVSKH
;
A
#
# COMPACT_ATOMS: atom_id res chain seq x y z
N ALA A 1 -23.08 8.74 -23.88
CA ALA A 1 -23.44 8.18 -22.57
C ALA A 1 -22.53 6.99 -22.31
N PHE A 2 -21.42 7.18 -21.58
CA PHE A 2 -20.53 6.08 -21.22
C PHE A 2 -21.05 5.44 -19.95
N SER A 3 -21.72 4.30 -20.09
CA SER A 3 -22.11 3.46 -18.97
C SER A 3 -21.06 2.38 -18.81
N ALA A 4 -20.08 2.60 -17.95
CA ALA A 4 -19.30 1.53 -17.36
C ALA A 4 -19.78 1.33 -15.93
N PRO A 5 -20.53 0.24 -15.66
CA PRO A 5 -20.19 -0.49 -14.44
C PRO A 5 -20.41 -2.01 -14.58
N ALA A 6 -19.36 -2.79 -14.28
CA ALA A 6 -19.50 -4.12 -13.68
C ALA A 6 -18.16 -4.63 -13.06
N ILE A 7 -17.47 -3.85 -12.22
CA ILE A 7 -16.47 -4.37 -11.26
C ILE A 7 -17.25 -4.98 -10.07
N SER A 8 -18.15 -5.93 -10.35
CA SER A 8 -19.31 -6.19 -9.47
C SER A 8 -19.45 -7.64 -8.99
N ARG A 9 -18.39 -8.44 -8.99
CA ARG A 9 -18.37 -9.70 -8.21
C ARG A 9 -17.07 -9.85 -7.41
N PHE A 10 -16.78 -8.80 -6.63
CA PHE A 10 -15.96 -8.77 -5.41
C PHE A 10 -14.59 -9.48 -5.44
N CYS A 11 -13.88 -9.31 -6.56
CA CYS A 11 -12.46 -9.66 -6.78
C CYS A 11 -12.14 -11.14 -7.13
N PRO A 12 -12.48 -11.61 -8.34
CA PRO A 12 -12.00 -12.90 -8.85
C PRO A 12 -10.55 -12.75 -9.34
N ASP A 13 -9.65 -12.65 -8.35
CA ASP A 13 -8.18 -12.77 -8.38
C ASP A 13 -7.42 -11.75 -9.24
N LEU A 14 -7.70 -10.46 -9.03
CA LEU A 14 -6.83 -9.33 -9.45
C LEU A 14 -6.46 -9.31 -10.96
N VAL A 15 -7.21 -9.99 -11.83
CA VAL A 15 -6.87 -10.33 -13.22
C VAL A 15 -6.12 -9.25 -14.01
N ARG A 16 -4.95 -9.62 -14.56
CA ARG A 16 -4.49 -9.13 -15.87
C ARG A 16 -4.22 -10.32 -16.80
N ASN A 17 -5.18 -10.60 -17.70
CA ASN A 17 -4.94 -11.39 -18.91
C ASN A 17 -4.54 -10.38 -19.99
N ASP A 18 -3.38 -10.58 -20.64
CA ASP A 18 -2.63 -9.60 -21.47
C ASP A 18 -3.42 -8.93 -22.62
N GLU A 19 -4.68 -9.30 -22.84
CA GLU A 19 -5.54 -8.79 -23.90
C GLU A 19 -6.68 -7.87 -23.42
N GLN A 20 -6.83 -7.62 -22.11
CA GLN A 20 -7.94 -6.79 -21.59
C GLN A 20 -7.49 -5.36 -21.27
N GLU A 21 -8.07 -4.43 -22.03
CA GLU A 21 -7.85 -2.97 -22.02
C GLU A 21 -7.66 -2.32 -20.64
N ASP A 22 -6.71 -1.36 -20.63
CA ASP A 22 -6.14 -0.49 -19.56
C ASP A 22 -7.14 0.33 -18.73
N THR A 23 -8.23 -0.28 -18.24
CA THR A 23 -9.29 0.46 -17.53
C THR A 23 -9.25 0.31 -16.01
N ALA A 24 -8.54 -0.69 -15.48
CA ALA A 24 -8.42 -0.87 -14.04
C ALA A 24 -7.23 -0.10 -13.44
N PRO A 25 -7.38 0.49 -12.25
CA PRO A 25 -6.28 1.15 -11.56
C PRO A 25 -5.13 0.17 -11.27
N MET A 26 -3.89 0.65 -11.37
CA MET A 26 -2.72 -0.13 -11.03
C MET A 26 -2.56 -0.24 -9.50
N PRO A 27 -2.58 -1.45 -8.92
CA PRO A 27 -2.36 -1.64 -7.49
C PRO A 27 -0.89 -1.47 -7.10
N VAL A 28 -0.64 -0.69 -6.05
CA VAL A 28 0.70 -0.34 -5.55
C VAL A 28 0.77 -0.51 -4.02
N ILE A 29 1.84 -1.18 -3.55
CA ILE A 29 2.24 -1.16 -2.15
C ILE A 29 3.44 -0.20 -2.01
N LEU A 30 3.21 0.98 -1.43
CA LEU A 30 4.27 1.95 -1.17
C LEU A 30 4.91 1.66 0.19
N MET A 31 6.05 0.97 0.17
CA MET A 31 6.86 0.72 1.36
C MET A 31 7.75 1.92 1.67
N SER A 32 7.71 2.41 2.90
CA SER A 32 8.52 3.56 3.30
C SER A 32 8.85 3.55 4.79
N LEU A 33 9.87 4.30 5.21
CA LEU A 33 10.05 4.57 6.64
C LEU A 33 9.35 5.88 7.03
N GLY A 34 9.03 6.04 8.30
CA GLY A 34 8.49 7.30 8.82
C GLY A 34 9.38 8.49 8.44
N ARG A 35 8.76 9.59 7.95
CA ARG A 35 9.42 10.83 7.50
C ARG A 35 10.28 10.71 6.24
N SER A 36 10.06 9.69 5.40
CA SER A 36 10.78 9.54 4.12
C SER A 36 10.31 10.46 2.99
N GLY A 37 9.15 11.13 3.14
CA GLY A 37 8.51 11.87 2.05
C GLY A 37 7.47 11.05 1.28
N SER A 38 7.15 9.83 1.72
CA SER A 38 6.20 8.93 1.04
C SER A 38 4.79 9.49 0.87
N GLY A 39 4.33 10.38 1.75
CA GLY A 39 3.04 11.08 1.56
C GLY A 39 3.03 11.97 0.32
N ALA A 40 4.08 12.78 0.13
CA ALA A 40 4.22 13.62 -1.05
C ALA A 40 4.41 12.77 -2.31
N THR A 41 5.20 11.68 -2.23
CA THR A 41 5.34 10.72 -3.32
C THR A 41 4.00 10.10 -3.72
N TRP A 42 3.18 9.69 -2.75
CA TRP A 42 1.85 9.10 -3.01
C TRP A 42 0.91 10.09 -3.68
N GLN A 43 0.84 11.32 -3.16
CA GLN A 43 0.01 12.37 -3.72
C GLN A 43 0.39 12.69 -5.18
N VAL A 44 1.68 12.88 -5.45
CA VAL A 44 2.17 13.14 -6.81
C VAL A 44 1.85 11.97 -7.74
N MET A 45 2.12 10.74 -7.30
CA MET A 45 1.89 9.54 -8.09
C MET A 45 0.41 9.38 -8.48
N THR A 46 -0.51 9.52 -7.53
CA THR A 46 -1.96 9.35 -7.78
C THR A 46 -2.55 10.52 -8.58
N THR A 47 -2.11 11.75 -8.33
CA THR A 47 -2.53 12.93 -9.09
C THR A 47 -2.12 12.82 -10.57
N LEU A 48 -0.88 12.41 -10.84
CA LEU A 48 -0.37 12.29 -12.22
C LEU A 48 -0.98 11.12 -13.00
N THR A 49 -1.55 10.13 -12.32
CA THR A 49 -2.20 8.97 -12.97
C THR A 49 -3.72 9.13 -13.06
N GLY A 50 -4.26 10.29 -12.70
CA GLY A 50 -5.63 10.68 -13.03
C GLY A 50 -6.40 11.28 -11.86
N LYS A 51 -6.34 10.65 -10.68
CA LYS A 51 -7.12 11.05 -9.51
C LYS A 51 -6.33 10.79 -8.23
N GLU A 52 -6.25 11.82 -7.38
CA GLU A 52 -5.67 11.66 -6.04
C GLU A 52 -6.52 10.69 -5.21
N VAL A 53 -5.85 9.69 -4.64
CA VAL A 53 -6.46 8.65 -3.78
C VAL A 53 -5.86 8.77 -2.37
N PRO A 54 -6.65 8.59 -1.29
CA PRO A 54 -6.15 8.67 0.08
C PRO A 54 -4.91 7.82 0.36
N SER A 55 -3.97 8.35 1.13
CA SER A 55 -2.73 7.67 1.53
C SER A 55 -2.89 6.96 2.87
N ASP A 56 -3.59 5.82 2.86
CA ASP A 56 -3.89 5.08 4.08
C ASP A 56 -2.70 4.25 4.57
N GLU A 57 -2.43 4.34 5.88
CA GLU A 57 -1.44 3.54 6.61
C GLU A 57 -2.13 2.32 7.23
N TYR A 58 -2.52 1.37 6.38
CA TYR A 58 -3.44 0.30 6.79
C TYR A 58 -2.91 -0.60 7.92
N VAL A 59 -1.65 -1.01 7.81
CA VAL A 59 -0.97 -1.86 8.81
C VAL A 59 -0.74 -1.10 10.13
N GLY A 60 -0.89 0.22 10.13
CA GLY A 60 -0.66 1.09 11.28
C GLY A 60 0.49 2.07 11.08
N SER A 61 0.58 2.99 12.05
CA SER A 61 1.54 4.10 12.07
C SER A 61 2.55 4.02 13.23
N SER A 62 2.47 2.94 14.03
CA SER A 62 3.33 2.66 15.18
C SER A 62 3.62 1.17 15.31
N ALA A 63 4.73 0.81 15.96
CA ALA A 63 5.12 -0.59 16.15
C ALA A 63 4.03 -1.41 16.86
N SER A 64 3.36 -0.84 17.87
CA SER A 64 2.27 -1.52 18.58
C SER A 64 1.01 -1.72 17.71
N GLN A 65 0.74 -0.79 16.77
CA GLN A 65 -0.36 -0.97 15.81
C GLN A 65 -0.02 -2.04 14.78
N GLU A 66 1.21 -2.08 14.27
CA GLU A 66 1.68 -3.13 13.35
C GLU A 66 1.63 -4.51 14.01
N GLU A 67 2.16 -4.63 15.21
CA GLU A 67 2.15 -5.88 15.98
C GLU A 67 0.73 -6.38 16.20
N ARG A 68 -0.18 -5.49 16.63
CA ARG A 68 -1.60 -5.82 16.80
C ARG A 68 -2.24 -6.22 15.47
N PHE A 69 -1.95 -5.48 14.40
CA PHE A 69 -2.52 -5.76 13.08
C PHE A 69 -2.16 -7.18 12.64
N PHE A 70 -0.89 -7.56 12.71
CA PHE A 70 -0.45 -8.90 12.29
C PHE A 70 -0.86 -10.01 13.27
N TYR A 71 -1.06 -9.69 14.55
CA TYR A 71 -1.69 -10.62 15.49
C TYR A 71 -3.15 -10.92 15.09
N ASP A 72 -3.90 -9.89 14.68
CA ASP A 72 -5.30 -10.01 14.26
C ASP A 72 -5.44 -10.61 12.84
N HIS A 73 -4.38 -10.53 12.02
CA HIS A 73 -4.35 -10.95 10.61
C HIS A 73 -3.18 -11.90 10.31
N VAL A 74 -3.18 -13.07 10.95
CA VAL A 74 -2.13 -14.09 10.75
C VAL A 74 -2.12 -14.68 9.34
N ASP A 75 -3.27 -14.66 8.65
CA ASP A 75 -3.39 -15.08 7.25
C ASP A 75 -3.00 -13.92 6.33
N GLY A 76 -1.75 -13.92 5.91
CA GLY A 76 -1.18 -12.86 5.07
C GLY A 76 -1.90 -12.70 3.73
N GLU A 77 -2.38 -13.81 3.19
CA GLU A 77 -2.97 -13.90 1.85
C GLU A 77 -4.36 -13.29 1.84
N ALA A 78 -5.17 -13.61 2.85
CA ALA A 78 -6.53 -13.12 2.98
C ALA A 78 -6.59 -11.60 3.10
N TRP A 79 -5.81 -11.01 4.03
CA TRP A 79 -5.93 -9.58 4.31
C TRP A 79 -5.40 -8.72 3.16
N ILE A 80 -4.29 -9.11 2.52
CA ILE A 80 -3.69 -8.32 1.43
C ILE A 80 -4.56 -8.34 0.17
N LYS A 81 -5.22 -9.48 -0.06
CA LYS A 81 -6.20 -9.60 -1.15
C LYS A 81 -7.41 -8.72 -0.86
N GLU A 82 -8.04 -8.88 0.30
CA GLU A 82 -9.21 -8.11 0.70
C GLU A 82 -8.98 -6.60 0.54
N ILE A 83 -7.84 -6.09 1.03
CA ILE A 83 -7.57 -4.67 0.94
C ILE A 83 -7.33 -4.17 -0.48
N MET A 84 -6.58 -4.92 -1.30
CA MET A 84 -6.31 -4.49 -2.67
C MET A 84 -7.59 -4.48 -3.49
N CYS A 85 -8.43 -5.49 -3.32
CA CYS A 85 -9.73 -5.58 -3.93
C CYS A 85 -10.61 -4.38 -3.54
N LYS A 86 -10.73 -4.12 -2.23
CA LYS A 86 -11.48 -2.97 -1.72
C LYS A 86 -10.98 -1.65 -2.31
N LYS A 87 -9.65 -1.46 -2.39
CA LYS A 87 -9.06 -0.22 -2.94
C LYS A 87 -9.33 -0.03 -4.43
N ILE A 88 -9.31 -1.11 -5.21
CA ILE A 88 -9.64 -1.07 -6.64
C ILE A 88 -11.12 -0.72 -6.83
N GLU A 89 -12.01 -1.29 -6.02
CA GLU A 89 -13.45 -1.03 -6.09
C GLU A 89 -13.79 0.43 -5.69
N GLU A 90 -13.25 0.90 -4.57
CA GLU A 90 -13.45 2.26 -4.05
C GLU A 90 -12.96 3.35 -5.02
N HIS A 91 -11.96 3.02 -5.84
CA HIS A 91 -11.24 3.98 -6.69
C HIS A 91 -11.04 3.46 -8.12
N SER A 92 -12.10 2.87 -8.69
CA SER A 92 -12.09 2.31 -10.05
C SER A 92 -11.80 3.32 -11.16
N ASP A 93 -11.91 4.62 -10.86
CA ASP A 93 -11.63 5.74 -11.78
C ASP A 93 -10.22 6.34 -11.63
N ALA A 94 -9.39 5.81 -10.74
CA ALA A 94 -8.00 6.24 -10.57
C ALA A 94 -7.06 5.48 -11.52
N GLY A 95 -5.87 6.03 -11.82
CA GLY A 95 -4.84 5.27 -12.52
C GLY A 95 -3.96 4.44 -11.59
N VAL A 96 -3.84 4.82 -10.31
CA VAL A 96 -3.11 4.07 -9.29
C VAL A 96 -3.91 4.02 -7.99
N VAL A 97 -3.94 2.85 -7.36
CA VAL A 97 -4.57 2.59 -6.06
C VAL A 97 -3.67 1.74 -5.18
N GLY A 98 -3.97 1.66 -3.89
CA GLY A 98 -3.31 0.70 -3.00
C GLY A 98 -3.07 1.27 -1.61
N ILE A 99 -1.97 0.87 -0.99
CA ILE A 99 -1.68 1.16 0.41
C ILE A 99 -0.26 1.64 0.62
N LYS A 100 -0.07 2.39 1.70
CA LYS A 100 1.26 2.68 2.23
C LYS A 100 1.53 1.77 3.42
N TRP A 101 2.65 1.06 3.36
CA TRP A 101 3.12 0.24 4.47
C TRP A 101 4.43 0.81 4.99
N LYS A 102 4.45 1.14 6.29
CA LYS A 102 5.66 1.57 6.97
C LYS A 102 6.15 0.50 7.91
N PRO A 103 7.06 -0.39 7.53
CA PRO A 103 7.63 -1.35 8.47
C PRO A 103 8.52 -0.61 9.47
N ILE A 104 8.00 -0.27 10.65
CA ILE A 104 8.76 0.47 11.67
C ILE A 104 9.87 -0.40 12.26
N ARG A 105 9.59 -1.70 12.36
CA ARG A 105 10.48 -2.72 12.93
C ARG A 105 10.69 -3.85 11.94
N GLN A 106 11.94 -4.04 11.53
CA GLN A 106 12.28 -5.13 10.61
C GLN A 106 11.99 -6.51 11.22
N ASP A 107 12.14 -6.64 12.54
CA ASP A 107 11.88 -7.88 13.25
C ASP A 107 10.38 -8.22 13.33
N LEU A 108 9.48 -7.23 13.37
CA LEU A 108 8.03 -7.48 13.23
C LEU A 108 7.72 -8.00 11.84
N VAL A 109 8.35 -7.43 10.81
CA VAL A 109 8.14 -7.91 9.45
C VAL A 109 8.57 -9.37 9.30
N GLN A 110 9.75 -9.70 9.83
CA GLN A 110 10.40 -11.01 9.64
C GLN A 110 9.85 -12.11 10.54
N ASN A 111 9.42 -11.77 11.77
CA ASN A 111 9.08 -12.76 12.79
C ASN A 111 7.58 -12.85 13.06
N THR A 112 6.76 -11.93 12.54
CA THR A 112 5.32 -11.98 12.75
C THR A 112 4.62 -12.67 11.57
N PRO A 113 3.84 -13.74 11.82
CA PRO A 113 2.98 -14.36 10.82
C PRO A 113 2.09 -13.33 10.10
N GLY A 114 1.77 -13.59 8.84
CA GLY A 114 0.92 -12.70 8.02
C GLY A 114 1.64 -11.50 7.38
N SER A 115 2.80 -11.08 7.87
CA SER A 115 3.58 -9.98 7.27
C SER A 115 4.36 -10.42 6.02
N VAL A 116 5.39 -11.28 6.18
CA VAL A 116 6.21 -11.76 5.06
C VAL A 116 5.37 -12.60 4.10
N GLN A 117 4.47 -13.43 4.63
CA GLN A 117 3.56 -14.25 3.81
C GLN A 117 2.73 -13.40 2.85
N ALA A 118 2.20 -12.25 3.28
CA ALA A 118 1.45 -11.36 2.40
C ALA A 118 2.31 -10.84 1.23
N LEU A 119 3.57 -10.48 1.50
CA LEU A 119 4.50 -10.01 0.46
C LEU A 119 4.91 -11.13 -0.49
N GLU A 120 5.15 -12.33 0.03
CA GLU A 120 5.48 -13.51 -0.77
C GLU A 120 4.30 -13.90 -1.66
N PHE A 121 3.10 -13.92 -1.11
CA PHE A 121 1.87 -14.15 -1.86
C PHE A 121 1.65 -13.13 -2.97
N VAL A 122 1.80 -11.83 -2.67
CA VAL A 122 1.69 -10.79 -3.72
C VAL A 122 2.74 -10.98 -4.82
N ARG A 123 3.99 -11.29 -4.45
CA ARG A 123 5.07 -11.56 -5.41
C ARG A 123 4.73 -12.74 -6.33
N ASP A 124 4.20 -13.82 -5.77
CA ASP A 124 4.05 -15.09 -6.47
C ASP A 124 2.71 -15.19 -7.23
N THR A 125 1.66 -14.54 -6.72
CA THR A 125 0.29 -14.64 -7.30
C THR A 125 -0.08 -13.41 -8.13
N PHE A 126 0.46 -12.24 -7.84
CA PHE A 126 0.03 -10.97 -8.45
C PHE A 126 1.20 -10.11 -8.94
N PRO A 127 1.99 -10.55 -9.94
CA PRO A 127 3.18 -9.84 -10.43
C PRO A 127 2.91 -8.42 -11.00
N TRP A 128 1.64 -8.10 -11.26
CA TRP A 128 1.22 -6.77 -11.68
C TRP A 128 1.04 -5.79 -10.50
N ILE A 129 0.89 -6.26 -9.26
CA ILE A 129 0.98 -5.37 -8.08
C ILE A 129 2.42 -4.86 -7.98
N LYS A 130 2.58 -3.54 -7.94
CA LYS A 130 3.91 -2.94 -7.86
C LYS A 130 4.29 -2.66 -6.40
N LEU A 131 5.39 -3.27 -5.97
CA LEU A 131 6.03 -2.95 -4.70
C LEU A 131 7.02 -1.81 -4.90
N VAL A 132 6.73 -0.64 -4.34
CA VAL A 132 7.59 0.55 -4.46
C VAL A 132 8.24 0.83 -3.11
N ARG A 133 9.57 0.75 -3.03
CA ARG A 133 10.31 1.08 -1.81
C ARG A 133 10.89 2.49 -1.88
N SER A 134 10.30 3.41 -1.13
CA SER A 134 10.83 4.76 -0.93
C SER A 134 11.94 4.73 0.13
N ARG A 135 13.16 5.13 -0.27
CA ARG A 135 14.31 5.29 0.62
C ARG A 135 14.69 6.76 0.72
N ARG A 136 15.17 7.15 1.90
CA ARG A 136 15.76 8.46 2.17
C ARG A 136 17.08 8.25 2.90
N ASN A 137 18.01 9.19 2.76
CA ASN A 137 19.24 9.19 3.53
C ASN A 137 18.89 9.10 5.05
N PRO A 138 19.46 8.15 5.81
CA PRO A 138 19.19 8.01 7.24
C PRO A 138 19.46 9.28 8.06
N LEU A 139 20.48 10.07 7.69
CA LEU A 139 20.80 11.34 8.35
C LEU A 139 19.67 12.36 8.17
N ASP A 140 19.12 12.48 6.96
CA ASP A 140 18.01 13.39 6.69
C ASP A 140 16.75 12.98 7.46
N VAL A 141 16.52 11.67 7.62
CA VAL A 141 15.41 11.15 8.43
C VAL A 141 15.60 11.53 9.90
N ALA A 142 16.81 11.37 10.44
CA ALA A 142 17.13 11.76 11.82
C ALA A 142 16.93 13.27 12.05
N ILE A 143 17.48 14.12 11.18
CA ILE A 143 17.31 15.58 11.24
C ILE A 143 15.82 15.95 11.16
N SER A 144 15.07 15.31 10.25
CA SER A 144 13.63 15.54 10.09
C SER A 144 12.82 15.17 11.34
N ARG A 145 13.22 14.12 12.07
CA ARG A 145 12.59 13.72 13.33
C ARG A 145 12.86 14.73 14.44
N ILE A 146 14.12 15.18 14.58
CA ILE A 146 14.50 16.21 15.55
C ILE A 146 13.70 17.49 15.31
N LYS A 147 13.70 18.00 14.08
CA LYS A 147 12.94 19.21 13.71
C LYS A 147 11.45 19.09 14.06
N HIS A 148 10.84 17.94 13.78
CA HIS A 148 9.42 17.70 14.05
C HIS A 148 9.10 17.60 15.55
N HIS A 149 10.04 17.11 16.36
CA HIS A 149 9.87 17.08 17.80
C HIS A 149 9.95 18.49 18.38
N VAL A 150 10.93 19.29 17.92
CA VAL A 150 11.08 20.69 18.32
C VAL A 150 9.88 21.54 17.93
N SER A 151 9.30 21.35 16.73
CA SER A 151 8.17 22.15 16.26
C SER A 151 6.83 21.85 16.96
N LYS A 152 6.77 20.87 17.86
CA LYS A 152 5.57 20.54 18.63
C LYS A 152 5.51 21.22 20.01
N HIS A 153 6.57 21.96 20.35
CA HIS A 153 6.65 22.84 21.51
C HIS A 153 6.61 24.29 21.05
#